data_AF-A0AAN5K7U1-F1
#
_entry.id   AF-A0AAN5K7U1-F1
#
_cell.length_a   1.000
_cell.length_b   1.000
_cell.length_c   1.000
_cell.angle_alpha   90.00
_cell.angle_beta   90.00
_cell.angle_gamma   90.00
#
_symmetry.space_group_name_H-M   'P 1'
#
loop_
_entity.id
_entity.type
_entity.pdbx_description
1 polymer ?
#
loop_
_entity_poly.entity_id
_entity_poly.type
_entity_poly.pdbx_seq_one_letter_code
_entity_poly.pdbx_strand_id
1 'polypeptide(L)'
;MSNLNPCMTCGACCAFFRVSFYWAEADDAGGTIPARLTEQISPFHRCMSGTNQKNPRCIALAGTPGQNACCTIYENRSSTCREFAMSGENGEVNEACNRARAKYGLTPL
;
A
#
# COMPACT_ATOMS: atom_id res chain seq x y z
N MET A 1 16.43 -4.31 19.77
CA MET A 1 15.49 -5.01 18.86
C MET A 1 15.15 -4.02 17.77
N SER A 2 15.61 -4.27 16.54
CA SER A 2 15.32 -3.39 15.40
C SER A 2 13.81 -3.36 15.20
N ASN A 3 13.18 -2.22 15.49
CA ASN A 3 11.78 -1.94 15.19
C ASN A 3 11.59 -2.01 13.67
N LEU A 4 11.37 -3.21 13.13
CA LEU A 4 10.94 -3.36 11.75
C LEU A 4 9.57 -2.70 11.63
N ASN A 5 9.46 -1.76 10.69
CA ASN A 5 8.18 -1.13 10.37
C ASN A 5 7.14 -2.23 10.05
N PRO A 6 6.05 -2.37 10.83
CA PRO A 6 5.04 -3.40 10.61
C PRO A 6 4.41 -3.36 9.20
N CYS A 7 4.42 -2.21 8.53
CA CYS A 7 3.95 -2.08 7.15
C CYS A 7 4.84 -2.84 6.16
N MET A 8 6.11 -3.08 6.50
CA MET A 8 7.06 -3.84 5.69
C MET A 8 7.00 -5.35 5.89
N THR A 9 6.15 -5.82 6.80
CA THR A 9 6.03 -7.25 7.14
C THR A 9 4.58 -7.77 7.11
N CYS A 10 3.58 -6.90 7.27
CA CYS A 10 2.18 -7.35 7.36
C CYS A 10 1.45 -7.45 6.01
N GLY A 11 1.76 -6.60 5.03
CA GLY A 11 1.11 -6.58 3.71
C GLY A 11 -0.38 -6.21 3.68
N ALA A 12 -1.00 -5.91 4.82
CA ALA A 12 -2.44 -5.76 4.95
C ALA A 12 -3.01 -4.63 4.06
N CYS A 13 -2.44 -3.42 4.12
CA CYS A 13 -2.91 -2.29 3.33
C CYS A 13 -2.77 -2.53 1.82
N CYS A 14 -1.66 -3.15 1.38
CA CYS A 14 -1.40 -3.51 -0.02
C CYS A 14 -2.41 -4.52 -0.59
N ALA A 15 -3.04 -5.32 0.26
CA ALA A 15 -4.05 -6.29 -0.11
C ALA A 15 -5.48 -5.85 0.28
N PHE A 16 -5.68 -4.64 0.81
CA PHE A 16 -6.99 -4.20 1.28
C PHE A 16 -7.52 -3.00 0.51
N PHE A 17 -6.67 -2.03 0.18
CA PHE A 17 -7.10 -0.77 -0.42
C PHE A 17 -6.86 -0.69 -1.92
N ARG A 18 -7.69 0.09 -2.61
CA ARG A 18 -7.35 0.63 -3.93
C ARG A 18 -6.35 1.75 -3.75
N VAL A 19 -5.15 1.62 -4.32
CA VAL A 19 -4.08 2.62 -4.17
C VAL A 19 -4.15 3.56 -5.37
N SER A 20 -4.99 4.59 -5.28
CA SER A 20 -5.14 5.62 -6.32
C SER A 20 -4.29 6.85 -6.01
N PHE A 21 -3.69 7.47 -7.02
CA PHE A 21 -2.80 8.62 -6.86
C PHE A 21 -2.76 9.46 -8.15
N TYR A 22 -2.15 10.65 -8.08
CA TYR A 22 -2.06 11.56 -9.22
C TYR A 22 -1.16 10.96 -10.31
N TRP A 23 -1.58 11.03 -11.57
CA TRP A 23 -0.89 10.34 -12.67
C TRP A 23 0.60 10.72 -12.80
N ALA A 24 0.98 11.94 -12.42
CA ALA A 24 2.36 12.42 -12.53
C ALA A 24 3.32 11.84 -11.48
N GLU A 25 2.84 11.06 -10.50
CA GLU A 25 3.73 10.35 -9.58
C GLU A 25 4.42 9.14 -10.23
N ALA A 26 3.99 8.74 -11.43
CA ALA A 26 4.62 7.69 -12.21
C ALA A 26 5.90 8.18 -12.93
N ASP A 27 6.84 7.27 -13.15
CA ASP A 27 8.16 7.54 -13.75
C ASP A 27 8.10 7.99 -15.22
N ASP A 28 7.01 7.67 -15.93
CA ASP A 28 6.71 8.16 -17.28
C ASP A 28 6.18 9.61 -17.32
N ALA A 29 6.01 10.23 -16.15
CA ALA A 29 5.43 11.56 -15.98
C ALA A 29 6.24 12.46 -15.01
N GLY A 30 7.47 12.06 -14.67
CA GLY A 30 8.40 12.81 -13.82
C GLY A 30 8.42 12.38 -12.35
N GLY A 31 7.61 11.40 -11.96
CA GLY A 31 7.62 10.81 -10.63
C GLY A 31 8.58 9.62 -10.49
N THR A 32 8.32 8.76 -9.51
CA THR A 32 9.22 7.64 -9.14
C THR A 32 8.56 6.27 -9.15
N ILE A 33 7.22 6.22 -9.22
CA ILE A 33 6.47 4.96 -9.23
C ILE A 33 6.63 4.33 -10.61
N PRO A 34 7.06 3.06 -10.73
CA PRO A 34 7.19 2.43 -12.04
C PRO A 34 5.85 2.35 -12.76
N ALA A 35 5.69 3.06 -13.88
CA ALA A 35 4.42 3.15 -14.62
C ALA A 35 3.86 1.78 -15.02
N ARG A 36 4.75 0.81 -15.30
CA ARG A 36 4.39 -0.59 -15.62
C ARG A 36 3.65 -1.34 -14.50
N LEU A 37 3.69 -0.82 -13.26
CA LEU A 37 3.00 -1.39 -12.09
C LEU A 37 1.67 -0.67 -11.81
N THR A 38 1.25 0.21 -12.72
CA THR A 38 0.09 1.08 -12.55
C THR A 38 -0.91 0.86 -13.69
N GLU A 39 -2.16 1.18 -13.42
CA GLU A 39 -3.25 1.22 -14.40
C GLU A 39 -3.93 2.59 -14.36
N GLN A 40 -4.32 3.10 -15.53
CA GLN A 40 -5.02 4.37 -15.63
C GLN A 40 -6.48 4.20 -15.20
N ILE A 41 -6.95 5.04 -14.27
CA ILE A 41 -8.37 5.07 -13.85
C ILE A 41 -9.10 6.22 -14.53
N SER A 42 -8.42 7.36 -14.72
CA SER A 42 -8.96 8.55 -15.36
C SER A 42 -7.82 9.38 -15.97
N PRO A 43 -8.11 10.49 -16.70
CA PRO A 43 -7.06 11.34 -17.25
C PRO A 43 -6.06 11.86 -16.22
N PHE A 44 -6.48 12.03 -14.97
CA PHE A 44 -5.65 12.62 -13.90
C PHE A 44 -5.25 11.65 -12.80
N HIS A 45 -5.74 10.41 -12.83
CA HIS A 45 -5.47 9.43 -11.77
C HIS A 45 -5.04 8.08 -12.32
N ARG A 46 -4.06 7.49 -11.64
CA ARG A 46 -3.65 6.10 -11.79
C ARG A 46 -3.93 5.36 -10.48
N CYS A 47 -3.92 4.03 -10.53
CA CYS A 47 -3.72 3.23 -9.33
C CYS A 47 -2.67 2.16 -9.54
N MET A 48 -2.19 1.58 -8.44
CA MET A 48 -1.40 0.36 -8.51
C MET A 48 -2.24 -0.77 -9.12
N SER A 49 -1.70 -1.46 -10.12
CA SER A 49 -2.40 -2.55 -10.80
C SER A 49 -2.82 -3.65 -9.82
N GLY A 50 -4.00 -4.23 -10.06
CA GLY A 50 -4.59 -5.26 -9.21
C GLY A 50 -5.33 -4.73 -7.99
N THR A 51 -5.30 -3.40 -7.76
CA THR A 51 -6.04 -2.78 -6.65
C THR A 51 -7.40 -2.23 -7.07
N ASN A 52 -7.67 -2.03 -8.37
CA ASN A 52 -8.96 -1.57 -8.90
C ASN A 52 -9.98 -2.70 -9.09
N GLN A 53 -10.21 -3.50 -8.05
CA GLN A 53 -11.14 -4.64 -8.09
C GLN A 53 -11.73 -4.93 -6.70
N LYS A 54 -12.76 -5.80 -6.65
CA LYS A 54 -13.48 -6.13 -5.40
C LYS A 54 -12.57 -6.71 -4.32
N ASN A 55 -11.52 -7.45 -4.71
CA ASN A 55 -10.50 -7.99 -3.81
C ASN A 55 -9.13 -7.40 -4.17
N PRO A 56 -8.79 -6.20 -3.68
CA PRO A 56 -7.54 -5.54 -4.04
C PRO A 56 -6.31 -6.39 -3.69
N ARG A 57 -5.35 -6.46 -4.61
CA ARG A 57 -4.02 -6.99 -4.35
C ARG A 57 -3.03 -6.23 -5.21
N CYS A 58 -2.26 -5.35 -4.57
CA CYS A 58 -1.26 -4.55 -5.25
C CYS A 58 -0.22 -5.45 -5.93
N ILE A 59 0.08 -5.17 -7.20
CA ILE A 59 1.11 -5.87 -7.96
C ILE A 59 2.50 -5.83 -7.30
N ALA A 60 2.78 -4.79 -6.51
CA ALA A 60 4.04 -4.66 -5.76
C ALA A 60 4.08 -5.44 -4.44
N LEU A 61 2.99 -6.12 -4.06
CA LEU A 61 2.96 -6.96 -2.86
C LEU A 61 3.63 -8.31 -3.15
N ALA A 62 4.82 -8.51 -2.60
CA ALA A 62 5.43 -9.83 -2.53
C ALA A 62 4.94 -10.57 -1.27
N GLY A 63 4.78 -11.89 -1.39
CA GLY A 63 4.40 -12.77 -0.27
C GLY A 63 2.93 -12.72 0.14
N THR A 64 2.65 -13.32 1.30
CA THR A 64 1.30 -13.49 1.85
C THR A 64 1.09 -12.54 3.03
N PRO A 65 0.00 -11.72 3.05
CA PRO A 65 -0.31 -10.86 4.19
C PRO A 65 -0.27 -11.63 5.51
N GLY A 66 0.43 -11.08 6.49
CA GLY A 66 0.59 -11.68 7.81
C GLY A 66 1.64 -12.78 7.95
N GLN A 67 2.31 -13.17 6.87
CA GLN A 67 3.34 -14.22 6.90
C GLN A 67 4.72 -13.67 6.51
N ASN A 68 4.92 -13.40 5.22
CA ASN A 68 6.18 -12.96 4.63
C ASN A 68 5.93 -11.87 3.58
N ALA A 69 5.09 -10.89 3.93
CA ALA A 69 4.66 -9.85 3.01
C ALA A 69 5.58 -8.62 3.04
N CYS A 70 5.96 -8.12 1.87
CA CYS A 70 6.66 -6.84 1.75
C CYS A 70 6.27 -6.11 0.45
N CYS A 71 6.46 -4.79 0.44
CA CYS A 71 6.30 -3.99 -0.78
C CYS A 71 7.63 -3.96 -1.54
N THR A 72 7.64 -4.44 -2.78
CA THR A 72 8.86 -4.51 -3.61
C THR A 72 9.34 -3.15 -4.12
N ILE A 73 8.51 -2.12 -3.98
CA ILE A 73 8.83 -0.73 -4.36
C ILE A 73 8.68 0.23 -3.17
N TYR A 74 8.92 -0.23 -1.93
CA TYR A 74 8.64 0.57 -0.73
C TYR A 74 9.25 1.97 -0.78
N GLU A 75 10.49 2.12 -1.25
CA GLU A 75 11.16 3.43 -1.40
C GLU A 75 10.58 4.30 -2.52
N ASN A 76 9.85 3.71 -3.47
CA ASN A 76 9.20 4.39 -4.60
C ASN A 76 7.67 4.35 -4.49
N ARG A 77 7.13 4.16 -3.28
CA ARG A 77 5.68 4.12 -3.03
C ARG A 77 5.03 5.48 -3.32
N SER A 78 3.76 5.45 -3.72
CA SER A 78 2.95 6.65 -3.97
C SER A 78 2.77 7.50 -2.71
N SER A 79 2.43 8.77 -2.90
CA SER A 79 2.03 9.71 -1.85
C SER A 79 1.01 9.07 -0.90
N THR A 80 -0.06 8.50 -1.45
CA THR A 80 -1.12 7.82 -0.67
C THR A 80 -0.61 6.66 0.19
N CYS A 81 0.43 5.94 -0.24
CA CYS A 81 1.07 4.92 0.58
C CYS A 81 2.04 5.50 1.63
N ARG A 82 2.64 6.68 1.39
CA ARG A 82 3.52 7.36 2.35
C ARG A 82 2.75 8.05 3.46
N GLU A 83 1.65 8.70 3.09
CA GLU A 83 0.81 9.51 3.98
C GLU A 83 -0.14 8.66 4.83
N PHE A 84 -0.34 7.39 4.46
CA PHE A 84 -1.16 6.48 5.25
C PHE A 84 -0.45 6.09 6.54
N ALA A 85 -0.88 6.69 7.65
CA ALA A 85 -0.33 6.43 8.98
C ALA A 85 -0.58 4.98 9.44
N MET A 86 0.39 4.38 10.12
CA MET A 86 0.20 3.09 10.80
C MET A 86 -0.63 3.29 12.08
N SER A 87 -1.43 2.31 12.49
CA SER A 87 -2.07 2.40 13.82
C SER A 87 -1.00 2.40 14.92
N GLY A 88 -1.13 3.31 15.88
CA GLY A 88 -0.16 3.57 16.94
C GLY A 88 0.96 4.53 16.55
N GLU A 89 1.04 4.96 15.28
CA GLU A 89 1.99 5.99 14.86
C GLU A 89 1.68 7.30 15.59
N ASN A 90 2.70 7.88 16.22
CA ASN A 90 2.56 9.06 17.09
C ASN A 90 1.55 8.90 18.24
N GLY A 91 1.25 7.67 18.66
CA GLY A 91 0.26 7.38 19.70
C GLY A 91 -1.20 7.46 19.24
N GLU A 92 -1.44 7.62 17.93
CA GLU A 92 -2.78 7.71 17.36
C GLU A 92 -3.25 6.39 16.76
N VAL A 93 -4.49 6.01 17.04
CA VAL A 93 -5.09 4.81 16.46
C VAL A 93 -5.56 5.11 15.03
N ASN A 94 -5.10 4.30 14.08
CA ASN A 94 -5.63 4.31 12.72
C ASN A 94 -6.56 3.11 12.50
N GLU A 95 -7.86 3.35 12.63
CA GLU A 95 -8.90 2.32 12.43
C GLU A 95 -8.92 1.73 11.02
N ALA A 96 -8.52 2.50 10.00
CA ALA A 96 -8.41 1.97 8.64
C ALA A 96 -7.28 0.94 8.54
N CYS A 97 -6.15 1.19 9.22
CA CYS A 97 -5.05 0.23 9.31
C CYS A 97 -5.50 -1.05 10.02
N ASN A 98 -6.16 -0.92 11.19
CA ASN A 98 -6.64 -2.05 11.97
C ASN A 98 -7.70 -2.87 11.23
N ARG A 99 -8.61 -2.22 10.50
CA ARG A 99 -9.59 -2.91 9.63
C ARG A 99 -8.91 -3.69 8.50
N ALA A 100 -7.88 -3.13 7.87
CA ALA A 100 -7.12 -3.84 6.86
C ALA A 100 -6.43 -5.08 7.44
N ARG A 101 -5.82 -4.94 8.63
CA ARG A 101 -5.19 -6.04 9.38
C ARG A 101 -6.21 -7.12 9.75
N ALA A 102 -7.38 -6.75 10.24
CA ALA A 102 -8.44 -7.67 10.63
C ALA A 102 -8.94 -8.55 9.47
N LYS A 103 -9.02 -8.02 8.23
CA LYS A 103 -9.36 -8.82 7.04
C LYS A 103 -8.42 -10.00 6.83
N TYR A 104 -7.17 -9.86 7.26
CA TYR A 104 -6.11 -10.87 7.13
C TYR A 104 -5.83 -11.62 8.43
N GLY A 105 -6.72 -11.53 9.43
CA GLY A 105 -6.57 -12.24 10.71
C GLY A 105 -5.45 -11.69 11.60
N LEU A 106 -4.99 -10.46 11.34
CA LEU A 106 -3.93 -9.83 12.11
C LEU A 106 -4.52 -9.03 13.28
N THR A 107 -3.82 -9.06 14.42
CA THR A 107 -4.17 -8.25 15.59
C THR A 107 -4.00 -6.75 15.29
N PRO A 108 -4.77 -5.85 15.91
CA PRO A 108 -4.51 -4.41 15.88
C PRO A 108 -3.07 -4.05 16.30
N LEU A 109 -2.57 -2.89 15.84
CA LEU A 109 -1.33 -2.28 16.35
C LEU A 109 -1.67 -1.23 17.41
#